data_AF-A0A9W7DHS9-F1
#
_entry.id   AF-A0A9W7DHS9-F1
#
_cell.length_a   1.000
_cell.length_b   1.000
_cell.length_c   1.000
_cell.angle_alpha   90.00
_cell.angle_beta   90.00
_cell.angle_gamma   90.00
#
_symmetry.space_group_name_H-M   'P 1'
#
loop_
_entity.id
_entity.type
_entity.pdbx_description
1 polymer ?
#
loop_
_entity_poly.entity_id
_entity_poly.type
_entity_poly.pdbx_seq_one_letter_code
_entity_poly.pdbx_strand_id
1 'polypeptide(L)'
;MRLSVPVVLAILLNSTTLVQAGILGLPNLIQATATDPEASTTLAQATFTTTANPEPTDSHLDKREARDKAIVNKEYAKAQKEKLEGTKVDEAPRPWLRTIYGTIPEIVTPTVIGGVTFSTKPPETTDGLEPWVTINKDGTPKTIRPKLKNGQLKNGKPDVKNYFKEQSTIVYNQEQLKAHNLKPGETHEEVVYIDEDDTYVNLSPLMRCMPDLYFKRGPGNQEISEPFCSPRDNQVLRLGNTYFLTWYTRFFEDAENVKVHFAYLKESSRDKGMKKRDAIPEADALEPPAKGLVKPLEKEIDELTHISSFQGDVLGSFYSSEWLRNVEGYYPFEIDEAWLQGEQYKRVLITIQPDTIDDEEFNVLESPHIILKFQ
;
A
#
# COMPACT_ATOMS: atom_id res chain seq x y z
N MET A 1 -53.97 37.61 -25.01
CA MET A 1 -53.12 38.30 -24.01
C MET A 1 -51.67 38.07 -24.40
N ARG A 2 -51.00 39.13 -24.85
CA ARG A 2 -49.57 39.15 -25.20
C ARG A 2 -48.85 39.77 -24.02
N LEU A 3 -47.82 39.11 -23.50
CA LEU A 3 -46.83 39.71 -22.63
C LEU A 3 -45.46 39.33 -23.20
N SER A 4 -44.76 40.37 -23.66
CA SER A 4 -43.37 40.36 -24.10
C SER A 4 -42.50 40.97 -23.00
N VAL A 5 -41.21 41.15 -23.32
CA VAL A 5 -40.15 41.93 -22.62
C VAL A 5 -39.16 41.03 -21.83
N PRO A 6 -37.82 41.22 -21.92
CA PRO A 6 -37.00 41.45 -23.11
C PRO A 6 -35.63 40.70 -23.08
N VAL A 7 -34.98 40.69 -24.23
CA VAL A 7 -33.57 40.36 -24.47
C VAL A 7 -32.68 41.50 -23.96
N VAL A 8 -31.57 41.19 -23.28
CA VAL A 8 -30.43 42.11 -23.13
C VAL A 8 -29.16 41.44 -23.66
N LEU A 9 -28.56 42.17 -24.58
CA LEU A 9 -27.40 41.92 -25.42
C LEU A 9 -26.34 42.96 -25.01
N ALA A 10 -25.09 42.54 -24.78
CA ALA A 10 -23.84 43.28 -25.03
C ALA A 10 -22.67 42.64 -24.25
N ILE A 11 -21.39 42.69 -24.63
CA ILE A 11 -20.61 43.07 -25.82
C ILE A 11 -19.19 42.47 -25.57
N LEU A 12 -18.51 42.11 -26.66
CA LEU A 12 -17.13 41.62 -26.81
C LEU A 12 -16.05 42.49 -26.14
N LEU A 13 -14.90 41.87 -25.81
CA LEU A 13 -13.58 42.49 -25.95
C LEU A 13 -12.51 41.42 -26.24
N ASN A 14 -11.89 41.58 -27.42
CA ASN A 14 -10.69 40.90 -27.90
C ASN A 14 -9.44 41.43 -27.21
N SER A 15 -8.43 40.58 -27.04
CA SER A 15 -7.02 41.00 -27.14
C SER A 15 -6.11 39.84 -27.50
N THR A 16 -5.76 39.81 -28.78
CA THR A 16 -4.57 39.16 -29.35
C THR A 16 -3.31 39.90 -28.91
N THR A 17 -2.27 39.17 -28.48
CA THR A 17 -0.88 39.63 -28.60
C THR A 17 0.01 38.52 -29.12
N LEU A 18 0.55 38.82 -30.30
CA LEU A 18 1.61 38.18 -31.06
C LEU A 18 2.95 38.57 -30.42
N VAL A 19 3.86 37.63 -30.15
CA VAL A 19 5.30 37.94 -30.05
C VAL A 19 6.10 36.88 -30.81
N GLN A 20 7.11 37.40 -31.47
CA GLN A 20 7.77 36.94 -32.67
C GLN A 20 9.08 36.21 -32.35
N ALA A 21 9.52 35.41 -33.33
CA ALA A 21 10.72 34.59 -33.35
C ALA A 21 12.04 35.33 -33.07
N GLY A 22 13.02 34.59 -32.56
CA GLY A 22 14.43 34.98 -32.49
C GLY A 22 15.35 33.75 -32.58
N ILE A 23 15.99 33.60 -33.73
CA ILE A 23 16.96 32.57 -34.14
C ILE A 23 18.36 32.96 -33.62
N LEU A 24 19.24 31.95 -33.45
CA LEU A 24 20.71 31.94 -33.65
C LEU A 24 21.58 31.73 -32.40
N GLY A 25 22.50 30.74 -32.50
CA GLY A 25 23.82 30.86 -31.87
C GLY A 25 24.35 29.66 -31.07
N LEU A 26 24.68 28.54 -31.74
CA LEU A 26 25.94 27.80 -31.46
C LEU A 26 27.05 28.50 -32.29
N PRO A 27 28.35 28.52 -31.90
CA PRO A 27 29.12 27.32 -31.55
C PRO A 27 30.33 27.54 -30.57
N ASN A 28 31.17 26.50 -30.52
CA ASN A 28 32.55 26.39 -30.01
C ASN A 28 32.70 25.75 -28.62
N LEU A 29 33.19 24.51 -28.51
CA LEU A 29 34.49 23.94 -28.95
C LEU A 29 35.67 24.55 -28.17
N ILE A 30 36.06 23.89 -27.08
CA ILE A 30 37.43 23.95 -26.55
C ILE A 30 37.85 22.52 -26.17
N GLN A 31 38.78 22.00 -26.97
CA GLN A 31 39.75 20.96 -26.62
C GLN A 31 41.03 21.63 -26.13
N ALA A 32 41.62 21.15 -25.04
CA ALA A 32 43.07 21.07 -24.76
C ALA A 32 43.21 20.44 -23.35
N THR A 33 43.67 19.20 -23.16
CA THR A 33 45.03 18.62 -23.20
C THR A 33 46.07 19.24 -22.26
N ALA A 34 46.72 18.32 -21.53
CA ALA A 34 48.01 18.40 -20.82
C ALA A 34 47.92 19.07 -19.43
N THR A 35 48.54 18.58 -18.35
CA THR A 35 49.80 17.85 -18.14
C THR A 35 49.80 17.23 -16.72
N ASP A 36 50.30 16.01 -16.56
CA ASP A 36 50.87 15.53 -15.29
C ASP A 36 52.17 16.31 -14.95
N PRO A 37 52.52 16.39 -13.66
CA PRO A 37 53.81 15.80 -13.31
C PRO A 37 53.78 14.96 -12.03
N GLU A 38 54.53 13.87 -12.11
CA GLU A 38 55.01 13.02 -11.03
C GLU A 38 55.78 13.82 -9.96
N ALA A 39 55.62 13.44 -8.70
CA ALA A 39 56.65 13.59 -7.68
C ALA A 39 56.61 12.39 -6.71
N SER A 40 57.65 11.58 -6.83
CA SER A 40 58.01 10.41 -6.03
C SER A 40 58.72 10.81 -4.74
N THR A 41 58.46 10.12 -3.63
CA THR A 41 59.35 9.76 -2.48
C THR A 41 58.45 9.37 -1.27
N THR A 42 58.70 8.37 -0.42
CA THR A 42 59.82 7.47 -0.14
C THR A 42 59.24 6.24 0.60
N LEU A 43 59.69 5.03 0.24
CA LEU A 43 59.34 3.77 0.90
C LEU A 43 60.40 3.47 1.97
N ALA A 44 60.02 3.45 3.25
CA ALA A 44 60.90 3.01 4.33
C ALA A 44 60.81 1.48 4.48
N GLN A 45 61.94 0.82 4.24
CA GLN A 45 62.17 -0.60 4.48
C GLN A 45 62.28 -0.87 5.98
N ALA A 46 61.55 -1.85 6.49
CA ALA A 46 61.80 -2.46 7.79
C ALA A 46 62.23 -3.92 7.59
N THR A 47 63.31 -4.26 8.28
CA THR A 47 64.14 -5.45 8.22
C THR A 47 63.43 -6.70 8.75
N PHE A 48 63.61 -7.82 8.05
CA PHE A 48 63.24 -9.16 8.51
C PHE A 48 64.30 -9.68 9.49
N THR A 49 63.88 -10.12 10.67
CA THR A 49 64.67 -10.98 11.55
C THR A 49 63.96 -12.31 11.71
N THR A 50 64.61 -13.35 11.21
CA THR A 50 64.20 -14.75 11.29
C THR A 50 64.56 -15.28 12.67
N THR A 51 63.60 -15.79 13.44
CA THR A 51 63.87 -16.57 14.65
C THR A 51 62.92 -17.77 14.71
N ALA A 52 63.48 -18.88 15.18
CA ALA A 52 63.10 -20.25 14.91
C ALA A 52 61.72 -20.70 15.42
N ASN A 53 61.24 -21.74 14.76
CA ASN A 53 59.99 -22.46 14.95
C ASN A 53 60.03 -23.36 16.21
N PRO A 54 59.09 -23.27 17.16
CA PRO A 54 58.89 -24.32 18.16
C PRO A 54 57.78 -25.31 17.75
N GLU A 55 58.01 -26.59 18.05
CA GLU A 55 57.15 -27.77 17.85
C GLU A 55 55.78 -27.69 18.56
N PRO A 56 54.77 -28.47 18.10
CA PRO A 56 53.38 -28.31 18.50
C PRO A 56 53.13 -28.94 19.86
N THR A 57 52.71 -28.12 20.83
CA THR A 57 52.19 -28.59 22.12
C THR A 57 50.69 -28.30 22.20
N ASP A 58 49.93 -29.34 22.59
CA ASP A 58 48.49 -29.42 22.84
C ASP A 58 47.68 -28.12 22.76
N SER A 59 46.87 -27.99 21.70
CA SER A 59 45.83 -26.99 21.62
C SER A 59 44.61 -27.44 22.46
N HIS A 60 44.55 -27.03 23.72
CA HIS A 60 43.30 -27.01 24.46
C HIS A 60 42.38 -25.95 23.83
N LEU A 61 41.24 -26.38 23.26
CA LEU A 61 40.22 -25.48 22.74
C LEU A 61 39.47 -24.84 23.90
N ASP A 62 39.94 -23.68 24.35
CA ASP A 62 39.19 -22.88 25.31
C ASP A 62 37.90 -22.35 24.67
N LYS A 63 36.80 -22.66 25.33
CA LYS A 63 35.45 -22.19 25.02
C LYS A 63 35.49 -20.65 24.99
N ARG A 64 35.14 -20.03 23.86
CA ARG A 64 34.97 -18.57 23.78
C ARG A 64 33.97 -18.14 24.85
N GLU A 65 34.46 -17.49 25.90
CA GLU A 65 33.62 -16.85 26.90
C GLU A 65 32.73 -15.78 26.23
N ALA A 66 31.50 -15.68 26.74
CA ALA A 66 30.41 -14.91 26.15
C ALA A 66 30.77 -13.43 25.92
N ARG A 67 30.20 -12.86 24.86
CA ARG A 67 30.26 -11.44 24.46
C ARG A 67 29.55 -10.49 25.45
N ASP A 68 29.59 -10.75 26.74
CA ASP A 68 28.85 -10.00 27.77
C ASP A 68 29.59 -8.74 28.26
N LYS A 69 30.64 -8.32 27.55
CA LYS A 69 31.35 -7.05 27.81
C LYS A 69 31.47 -6.20 26.55
N ALA A 70 30.40 -6.13 25.74
CA ALA A 70 30.26 -5.02 24.81
C ALA A 70 30.11 -3.73 25.64
N ILE A 71 31.21 -2.98 25.80
CA ILE A 71 31.21 -1.64 26.36
C ILE A 71 30.48 -0.75 25.36
N VAL A 72 29.14 -0.76 25.41
CA VAL A 72 28.30 0.18 24.68
C VAL A 72 28.55 1.53 25.34
N ASN A 73 29.22 2.44 24.62
CA ASN A 73 29.39 3.80 25.07
C ASN A 73 27.99 4.40 25.30
N LYS A 74 27.62 4.60 26.57
CA LYS A 74 26.28 5.04 26.98
C LYS A 74 25.91 6.37 26.32
N GLU A 75 26.90 7.22 26.05
CA GLU A 75 26.69 8.49 25.35
C GLU A 75 26.40 8.28 23.86
N TYR A 76 27.03 7.31 23.20
CA TYR A 76 26.71 6.96 21.82
C TYR A 76 25.31 6.35 21.70
N ALA A 77 24.93 5.48 22.64
CA ALA A 77 23.58 4.93 22.69
C ALA A 77 22.53 6.03 22.98
N LYS A 78 22.85 6.99 23.86
CA LYS A 78 21.96 8.12 24.16
C LYS A 78 21.88 9.10 23.00
N ALA A 79 22.98 9.40 22.31
CA ALA A 79 22.99 10.23 21.12
C ALA A 79 22.30 9.57 19.92
N GLN A 80 22.37 8.24 19.79
CA GLN A 80 21.57 7.49 18.81
C GLN A 80 20.08 7.52 19.17
N LYS A 81 19.74 7.37 20.46
CA LYS A 81 18.36 7.53 20.95
C LYS A 81 17.85 8.95 20.73
N GLU A 82 18.57 10.00 21.09
CA GLU A 82 18.18 11.40 20.84
C GLU A 82 18.14 11.75 19.34
N LYS A 83 18.93 11.07 18.49
CA LYS A 83 18.85 11.21 17.03
C LYS A 83 17.66 10.43 16.43
N LEU A 84 17.18 9.39 17.09
CA LEU A 84 15.95 8.65 16.78
C LEU A 84 14.70 9.34 17.37
N GLU A 85 14.85 9.96 18.53
CA GLU A 85 13.86 10.72 19.31
C GLU A 85 13.99 12.23 19.05
N GLY A 86 14.39 12.62 17.83
CA GLY A 86 14.29 14.01 17.40
C GLY A 86 12.86 14.48 17.68
N THR A 87 12.76 15.54 18.47
CA THR A 87 11.54 16.10 19.08
C THR A 87 10.35 16.06 18.13
N LYS A 88 9.57 14.96 18.16
CA LYS A 88 8.23 14.92 17.59
C LYS A 88 7.32 15.55 18.62
N VAL A 89 7.20 16.87 18.56
CA VAL A 89 5.95 17.48 19.00
C VAL A 89 4.95 17.12 17.91
N ASP A 90 4.22 16.02 18.11
CA ASP A 90 3.07 15.62 17.30
C ASP A 90 1.93 16.63 17.55
N GLU A 91 2.12 17.88 17.12
CA GLU A 91 1.06 18.88 17.15
C GLU A 91 0.06 18.48 16.06
N ALA A 92 -1.10 17.97 16.50
CA ALA A 92 -2.19 17.61 15.61
C ALA A 92 -2.48 18.80 14.67
N PRO A 93 -2.55 18.60 13.34
CA PRO A 93 -2.74 19.70 12.42
C PRO A 93 -4.09 20.39 12.66
N ARG A 94 -4.11 21.71 12.53
CA ARG A 94 -5.32 22.50 12.81
C ARG A 94 -6.43 22.20 11.81
N PRO A 95 -7.71 22.16 12.25
CA PRO A 95 -8.84 22.08 11.35
C PRO A 95 -8.89 23.23 10.34
N TRP A 96 -9.46 23.00 9.17
CA TRP A 96 -9.58 23.98 8.10
C TRP A 96 -10.95 23.92 7.43
N LEU A 97 -11.37 25.04 6.83
CA LEU A 97 -12.67 25.14 6.16
C LEU A 97 -12.53 24.80 4.67
N ARG A 98 -13.46 24.00 4.15
CA ARG A 98 -13.67 23.82 2.70
C ARG A 98 -15.14 24.00 2.35
N THR A 99 -15.42 24.10 1.05
CA THR A 99 -16.79 24.15 0.52
C THR A 99 -17.00 22.98 -0.42
N ILE A 100 -17.90 22.06 -0.05
CA ILE A 100 -18.32 20.92 -0.86
C ILE A 100 -19.35 21.39 -1.91
N TYR A 101 -19.23 20.90 -3.15
CA TYR A 101 -20.09 21.25 -4.30
C TYR A 101 -20.34 22.76 -4.47
N GLY A 102 -19.39 23.61 -4.04
CA GLY A 102 -19.48 25.07 -4.09
C GLY A 102 -20.50 25.72 -3.16
N THR A 103 -21.26 24.94 -2.37
CA THR A 103 -22.40 25.47 -1.57
C THR A 103 -22.39 25.07 -0.11
N ILE A 104 -21.78 23.94 0.26
CA ILE A 104 -21.87 23.38 1.61
C ILE A 104 -20.54 23.61 2.35
N PRO A 105 -20.46 24.53 3.31
CA PRO A 105 -19.25 24.72 4.11
C PRO A 105 -19.04 23.55 5.08
N GLU A 106 -17.82 23.03 5.16
CA GLU A 106 -17.43 21.93 6.04
C GLU A 106 -16.11 22.25 6.75
N ILE A 107 -16.03 21.95 8.04
CA ILE A 107 -14.79 22.01 8.81
C ILE A 107 -14.14 20.62 8.76
N VAL A 108 -12.98 20.55 8.11
CA VAL A 108 -12.19 19.33 7.98
C VAL A 108 -11.15 19.28 9.09
N THR A 109 -11.14 18.19 9.85
CA THR A 109 -10.16 17.96 10.92
C THR A 109 -9.12 16.92 10.47
N PRO A 110 -7.86 17.31 10.26
CA PRO A 110 -6.80 16.36 9.90
C PRO A 110 -6.54 15.34 11.01
N THR A 111 -6.29 14.09 10.63
CA THR A 111 -5.99 13.00 11.57
C THR A 111 -4.67 12.34 11.20
N VAL A 112 -3.84 12.01 12.19
CA VAL A 112 -2.56 11.32 11.97
C VAL A 112 -2.72 9.85 12.34
N ILE A 113 -2.56 8.95 11.36
CA ILE A 113 -2.67 7.50 11.53
C ILE A 113 -1.40 6.86 10.99
N GLY A 114 -0.66 6.10 11.80
CA GLY A 114 0.59 5.46 11.38
C GLY A 114 1.66 6.43 10.85
N GLY A 115 1.67 7.67 11.34
CA GLY A 115 2.56 8.74 10.86
C GLY A 115 2.15 9.38 9.52
N VAL A 116 0.95 9.10 9.02
CA VAL A 116 0.37 9.68 7.81
C VAL A 116 -0.75 10.65 8.18
N THR A 117 -0.71 11.87 7.64
CA THR A 117 -1.73 12.88 7.90
C THR A 117 -2.84 12.84 6.85
N PHE A 118 -4.02 12.41 7.26
CA PHE A 118 -5.25 12.41 6.48
C PHE A 118 -5.92 13.77 6.50
N SER A 119 -6.67 14.08 5.45
CA SER A 119 -7.50 15.28 5.34
C SER A 119 -6.72 16.59 5.47
N THR A 120 -5.47 16.58 5.02
CA THR A 120 -4.60 17.76 5.01
C THR A 120 -5.13 18.77 3.99
N LYS A 121 -5.07 20.06 4.32
CA LYS A 121 -5.42 21.13 3.38
C LYS A 121 -4.52 21.04 2.13
N PRO A 122 -5.08 20.89 0.91
CA PRO A 122 -4.27 20.85 -0.30
C PRO A 122 -3.56 22.20 -0.52
N PRO A 123 -2.38 22.20 -1.15
CA PRO A 123 -1.69 23.44 -1.51
C PRO A 123 -2.50 24.23 -2.54
N GLU A 124 -2.36 25.56 -2.53
CA GLU A 124 -3.08 26.45 -3.48
C GLU A 124 -2.62 26.26 -4.93
N THR A 125 -1.37 25.81 -5.12
CA THR A 125 -0.78 25.53 -6.42
C THR A 125 -0.17 24.14 -6.41
N THR A 126 -0.55 23.31 -7.38
CA THR A 126 0.01 21.97 -7.54
C THR A 126 1.17 21.98 -8.54
N ASP A 127 2.36 21.58 -8.11
CA ASP A 127 3.57 21.47 -8.93
C ASP A 127 3.88 20.02 -9.35
N GLY A 128 3.06 19.06 -8.93
CA GLY A 128 3.27 17.63 -9.18
C GLY A 128 4.40 17.01 -8.34
N LEU A 129 5.00 17.79 -7.43
CA LEU A 129 6.04 17.36 -6.51
C LEU A 129 5.49 17.13 -5.10
N GLU A 130 4.17 17.10 -4.95
CA GLU A 130 3.51 16.86 -3.68
C GLU A 130 3.85 15.46 -3.17
N PRO A 131 4.18 15.32 -1.87
CA PRO A 131 4.37 14.02 -1.28
C PRO A 131 3.06 13.22 -1.32
N TRP A 132 3.16 11.95 -1.67
CA TRP A 132 2.04 11.01 -1.64
C TRP A 132 2.44 9.74 -0.89
N VAL A 133 1.46 8.97 -0.42
CA VAL A 133 1.73 7.79 0.41
C VAL A 133 1.40 6.53 -0.37
N THR A 134 2.40 5.65 -0.50
CA THR A 134 2.21 4.27 -0.97
C THR A 134 2.13 3.34 0.23
N ILE A 135 1.57 2.15 0.04
CA ILE A 135 1.58 1.09 1.04
C ILE A 135 2.61 0.03 0.63
N ASN A 136 3.50 -0.34 1.54
CA ASN A 136 4.46 -1.41 1.36
C ASN A 136 3.76 -2.78 1.28
N LYS A 137 4.51 -3.82 0.93
CA LYS A 137 3.95 -5.19 0.81
C LYS A 137 3.42 -5.75 2.13
N ASP A 138 3.92 -5.26 3.25
CA ASP A 138 3.51 -5.64 4.61
C ASP A 138 2.35 -4.79 5.14
N GLY A 139 1.79 -3.87 4.35
CA GLY A 139 0.73 -2.97 4.80
C GLY A 139 1.23 -1.69 5.48
N THR A 140 2.53 -1.50 5.66
CA THR A 140 3.04 -0.26 6.30
C THR A 140 3.02 0.93 5.33
N PRO A 141 2.73 2.15 5.79
CA PRO A 141 2.73 3.32 4.94
C PRO A 141 4.16 3.76 4.58
N LYS A 142 4.33 4.31 3.39
CA LYS A 142 5.59 4.90 2.93
C LYS A 142 5.33 6.18 2.17
N THR A 143 5.83 7.29 2.70
CA THR A 143 5.77 8.58 2.01
C THR A 143 6.80 8.63 0.88
N ILE A 144 6.34 8.93 -0.32
CA ILE A 144 7.14 9.17 -1.52
C ILE A 144 7.14 10.66 -1.80
N ARG A 145 8.32 11.22 -2.02
CA ARG A 145 8.50 12.59 -2.51
C ARG A 145 8.92 12.51 -3.98
N PRO A 146 8.05 12.92 -4.92
CA PRO A 146 8.41 12.97 -6.33
C PRO A 146 9.63 13.87 -6.56
N LYS A 147 10.39 13.59 -7.62
CA LYS A 147 11.57 14.38 -7.98
C LYS A 147 11.59 14.66 -9.47
N LEU A 148 11.86 15.90 -9.85
CA LEU A 148 12.14 16.24 -11.24
C LEU A 148 13.57 15.81 -11.59
N LYS A 149 13.73 14.90 -12.56
CA LYS A 149 15.04 14.48 -13.08
C LYS A 149 15.00 14.49 -14.61
N ASN A 150 15.87 15.30 -15.23
CA ASN A 150 15.93 15.48 -16.69
C ASN A 150 14.60 15.95 -17.32
N GLY A 151 13.87 16.84 -16.64
CA GLY A 151 12.56 17.30 -17.10
C GLY A 151 11.43 16.27 -17.01
N GLN A 152 11.70 15.06 -16.50
CA GLN A 152 10.69 14.04 -16.24
C GLN A 152 10.46 13.88 -14.73
N LEU A 153 9.19 13.74 -14.36
CA LEU A 153 8.79 13.45 -12.99
C LEU A 153 9.12 12.00 -12.65
N LYS A 154 10.03 11.78 -11.69
CA LYS A 154 10.30 10.45 -11.12
C LYS A 154 9.52 10.26 -9.84
N ASN A 155 8.92 9.08 -9.68
CA ASN A 155 8.09 8.71 -8.54
C ASN A 155 6.89 9.66 -8.32
N GLY A 156 6.31 10.18 -9.41
CA GLY A 156 5.02 10.85 -9.34
C GLY A 156 3.92 9.92 -8.84
N LYS A 157 2.82 10.48 -8.35
CA LYS A 157 1.63 9.72 -7.99
C LYS A 157 1.17 8.92 -9.23
N PRO A 158 0.95 7.61 -9.13
CA PRO A 158 0.48 6.82 -10.26
C PRO A 158 -0.89 7.32 -10.74
N ASP A 159 -1.09 7.29 -12.05
CA ASP A 159 -2.38 7.56 -12.64
C ASP A 159 -3.33 6.37 -12.40
N VAL A 160 -4.54 6.66 -11.95
CA VAL A 160 -5.55 5.66 -11.60
C VAL A 160 -6.31 5.10 -12.81
N LYS A 161 -5.87 5.45 -14.04
CA LYS A 161 -6.46 5.02 -15.32
C LYS A 161 -7.99 5.22 -15.30
N ASN A 162 -8.73 4.27 -15.88
CA ASN A 162 -10.18 4.27 -15.90
C ASN A 162 -10.78 3.36 -14.83
N TYR A 163 -10.00 2.89 -13.84
CA TYR A 163 -10.47 1.90 -12.86
C TYR A 163 -11.61 2.42 -11.99
N PHE A 164 -11.68 3.72 -11.75
CA PHE A 164 -12.71 4.31 -10.91
C PHE A 164 -13.78 5.08 -11.67
N LYS A 165 -13.62 5.20 -12.99
CA LYS A 165 -14.58 5.91 -13.84
C LYS A 165 -15.80 5.04 -14.12
N GLU A 166 -16.97 5.65 -14.12
CA GLU A 166 -18.21 4.98 -14.50
C GLU A 166 -18.31 4.90 -16.02
N GLN A 167 -18.62 3.72 -16.55
CA GLN A 167 -18.76 3.50 -17.98
C GLN A 167 -20.21 3.76 -18.41
N SER A 168 -20.45 4.83 -19.18
CA SER A 168 -21.77 5.16 -19.73
C SER A 168 -21.75 5.02 -21.25
N THR A 169 -22.69 4.27 -21.81
CA THR A 169 -22.90 4.19 -23.26
C THR A 169 -23.90 5.26 -23.68
N ILE A 170 -23.43 6.27 -24.40
CA ILE A 170 -24.29 7.30 -25.00
C ILE A 170 -24.61 6.85 -26.43
N VAL A 171 -25.89 6.65 -26.70
CA VAL A 171 -26.37 6.33 -28.05
C VAL A 171 -26.70 7.63 -28.76
N TYR A 172 -25.95 7.93 -29.79
CA TYR A 172 -26.18 9.10 -30.62
C TYR A 172 -26.93 8.74 -31.90
N ASN A 173 -27.92 9.56 -32.22
CA ASN A 173 -28.61 9.52 -33.50
C ASN A 173 -27.97 10.49 -34.50
N GLN A 174 -28.21 10.27 -35.80
CA GLN A 174 -27.68 11.11 -36.87
C GLN A 174 -28.03 12.60 -36.72
N GLU A 175 -29.19 12.91 -36.14
CA GLU A 175 -29.64 14.29 -35.87
C GLU A 175 -28.76 15.01 -34.83
N GLN A 176 -28.22 14.27 -33.86
CA GLN A 176 -27.37 14.80 -32.79
C GLN A 176 -25.91 14.94 -33.24
N LEU A 177 -25.37 13.92 -33.91
CA LEU A 177 -23.96 13.90 -34.34
C LEU A 177 -23.70 14.72 -35.60
N LYS A 178 -24.69 14.87 -36.50
CA LYS A 178 -24.53 15.45 -37.84
C LYS A 178 -23.29 14.91 -38.57
N ALA A 179 -22.93 13.65 -38.29
CA ALA A 179 -21.73 13.03 -38.78
C ALA A 179 -21.89 12.67 -40.26
N HIS A 180 -21.00 13.18 -41.11
CA HIS A 180 -21.04 13.01 -42.56
C HIS A 180 -20.87 11.56 -43.02
N ASN A 181 -20.36 10.70 -42.14
CA ASN A 181 -20.04 9.30 -42.37
C ASN A 181 -21.05 8.32 -41.74
N LEU A 182 -22.09 8.82 -41.05
CA LEU A 182 -23.13 7.99 -40.45
C LEU A 182 -24.34 7.93 -41.39
N LYS A 183 -24.78 6.72 -41.77
CA LYS A 183 -25.90 6.58 -42.70
C LYS A 183 -27.23 7.01 -42.07
N PRO A 184 -28.23 7.40 -42.88
CA PRO A 184 -29.57 7.68 -42.37
C PRO A 184 -30.19 6.47 -41.69
N GLY A 185 -30.53 6.62 -40.40
CA GLY A 185 -31.09 5.57 -39.55
C GLY A 185 -30.08 4.71 -38.79
N GLU A 186 -28.78 4.99 -38.92
CA GLU A 186 -27.72 4.31 -38.15
C GLU A 186 -27.46 5.04 -36.83
N THR A 187 -27.28 4.29 -35.74
CA THR A 187 -26.96 4.80 -34.40
C THR A 187 -25.49 4.56 -34.08
N HIS A 188 -24.83 5.52 -33.44
CA HIS A 188 -23.47 5.38 -32.96
C HIS A 188 -23.47 5.28 -31.44
N GLU A 189 -22.95 4.18 -30.91
CA GLU A 189 -22.76 3.99 -29.48
C GLU A 189 -21.33 4.41 -29.11
N GLU A 190 -21.20 5.42 -28.25
CA GLU A 190 -19.92 5.83 -27.69
C GLU A 190 -19.88 5.48 -26.21
N VAL A 191 -18.80 4.81 -25.80
CA VAL A 191 -18.52 4.53 -24.40
C VAL A 191 -17.76 5.72 -23.82
N VAL A 192 -18.43 6.49 -22.97
CA VAL A 192 -17.85 7.63 -22.25
C VAL A 192 -17.57 7.21 -20.81
N TYR A 193 -16.37 7.54 -20.33
CA TYR A 193 -15.98 7.33 -18.95
C TYR A 193 -16.23 8.60 -18.14
N ILE A 194 -17.16 8.54 -17.19
CA ILE A 194 -17.52 9.63 -16.30
C ILE A 194 -16.64 9.55 -15.05
N ASP A 195 -16.04 10.65 -14.64
CA ASP A 195 -15.21 10.70 -13.43
C ASP A 195 -16.07 10.53 -12.17
N GLU A 196 -15.55 9.80 -11.18
CA GLU A 196 -16.20 9.65 -9.88
C GLU A 196 -16.21 10.98 -9.09
N ASP A 197 -17.08 11.05 -8.09
CA ASP A 197 -17.05 12.15 -7.13
C ASP A 197 -15.78 12.07 -6.25
N ASP A 198 -14.86 13.02 -6.46
CA ASP A 198 -13.56 13.07 -5.80
C ASP A 198 -13.59 13.81 -4.44
N THR A 199 -14.77 14.30 -4.02
CA THR A 199 -14.96 15.15 -2.82
C THR A 199 -14.31 14.57 -1.57
N TYR A 200 -14.47 13.27 -1.32
CA TYR A 200 -13.93 12.60 -0.13
C TYR A 200 -12.65 11.81 -0.43
N VAL A 201 -12.50 11.34 -1.68
CA VAL A 201 -11.33 10.54 -2.11
C VAL A 201 -10.05 11.35 -2.03
N ASN A 202 -10.10 12.64 -2.39
CA ASN A 202 -8.93 13.53 -2.36
C ASN A 202 -8.43 13.87 -0.95
N LEU A 203 -9.20 13.55 0.10
CA LEU A 203 -8.75 13.74 1.49
C LEU A 203 -7.77 12.65 1.95
N SER A 204 -7.74 11.50 1.28
CA SER A 204 -6.80 10.43 1.60
C SER A 204 -5.48 10.60 0.85
N PRO A 205 -4.33 10.69 1.55
CA PRO A 205 -3.03 10.72 0.91
C PRO A 205 -2.57 9.34 0.42
N LEU A 206 -3.31 8.28 0.77
CA LEU A 206 -2.99 6.91 0.39
C LEU A 206 -3.28 6.67 -1.09
N MET A 207 -2.39 5.93 -1.74
CA MET A 207 -2.66 5.35 -3.04
C MET A 207 -3.78 4.32 -2.90
N ARG A 208 -4.86 4.52 -3.67
CA ARG A 208 -5.98 3.59 -3.75
C ARG A 208 -5.52 2.24 -4.31
N CYS A 209 -6.14 1.18 -3.81
CA CYS A 209 -5.96 -0.15 -4.36
C CYS A 209 -6.55 -0.20 -5.77
N MET A 210 -5.80 -0.76 -6.72
CA MET A 210 -6.20 -0.92 -8.11
C MET A 210 -5.92 -2.36 -8.53
N PRO A 211 -6.61 -2.91 -9.54
CA PRO A 211 -6.34 -4.27 -10.01
C PRO A 211 -4.88 -4.53 -10.42
N ASP A 212 -4.17 -3.50 -10.90
CA ASP A 212 -2.74 -3.57 -11.23
C ASP A 212 -1.85 -3.88 -10.00
N LEU A 213 -2.33 -3.61 -8.78
CA LEU A 213 -1.62 -3.82 -7.52
C LEU A 213 -1.92 -5.19 -6.90
N TYR A 214 -2.86 -5.96 -7.46
CA TYR A 214 -3.10 -7.32 -7.03
C TYR A 214 -1.83 -8.17 -7.15
N PHE A 215 -1.71 -9.12 -6.24
CA PHE A 215 -0.59 -10.04 -6.20
C PHE A 215 -1.09 -11.47 -6.40
N LYS A 216 -0.21 -12.30 -6.93
CA LYS A 216 -0.49 -13.73 -7.09
C LYS A 216 -0.20 -14.46 -5.77
N ARG A 217 -1.03 -15.43 -5.44
CA ARG A 217 -0.94 -16.25 -4.22
C ARG A 217 -1.13 -17.74 -4.53
N GLY A 218 -1.00 -18.55 -3.48
CA GLY A 218 -1.16 -20.00 -3.56
C GLY A 218 0.02 -20.74 -4.20
N PRO A 219 -0.03 -22.08 -4.20
CA PRO A 219 1.00 -22.91 -4.83
C PRO A 219 1.08 -22.63 -6.32
N GLY A 220 2.23 -22.13 -6.79
CA GLY A 220 2.44 -21.82 -8.20
C GLY A 220 1.90 -20.46 -8.67
N ASN A 221 1.49 -19.56 -7.75
CA ASN A 221 1.05 -18.20 -8.08
C ASN A 221 -0.13 -18.17 -9.07
N GLN A 222 -1.11 -19.06 -8.89
CA GLN A 222 -2.25 -19.21 -9.80
C GLN A 222 -3.48 -18.40 -9.38
N GLU A 223 -3.61 -18.09 -8.09
CA GLU A 223 -4.71 -17.31 -7.56
C GLU A 223 -4.35 -15.83 -7.48
N ILE A 224 -5.34 -14.97 -7.70
CA ILE A 224 -5.20 -13.51 -7.57
C ILE A 224 -5.69 -13.11 -6.18
N SER A 225 -5.08 -12.09 -5.59
CA SER A 225 -5.41 -11.60 -4.24
C SER A 225 -6.68 -10.78 -4.14
N GLU A 226 -7.55 -10.80 -5.16
CA GLU A 226 -8.80 -10.05 -5.18
C GLU A 226 -9.59 -10.26 -3.87
N PRO A 227 -10.13 -9.19 -3.24
CA PRO A 227 -10.07 -7.77 -3.62
C PRO A 227 -8.85 -7.00 -3.06
N PHE A 228 -7.93 -7.67 -2.37
CA PHE A 228 -6.87 -7.04 -1.59
C PHE A 228 -5.65 -6.63 -2.42
N CYS A 229 -5.12 -5.44 -2.15
CA CYS A 229 -3.83 -4.99 -2.68
C CYS A 229 -2.70 -5.07 -1.64
N SER A 230 -3.00 -4.80 -0.37
CA SER A 230 -2.04 -4.84 0.73
C SER A 230 -2.74 -5.09 2.06
N PRO A 231 -2.09 -5.73 3.06
CA PRO A 231 -0.83 -6.45 2.97
C PRO A 231 -0.88 -7.65 2.01
N ARG A 232 0.29 -8.12 1.61
CA ARG A 232 0.41 -9.37 0.86
C ARG A 232 0.11 -10.57 1.73
N ASP A 233 -0.27 -11.66 1.08
CA ASP A 233 -0.51 -12.92 1.78
C ASP A 233 0.78 -13.47 2.44
N ASN A 234 0.60 -14.11 3.59
CA ASN A 234 1.61 -14.66 4.50
C ASN A 234 2.69 -13.66 4.99
N GLN A 235 2.41 -12.36 5.02
CA GLN A 235 3.32 -11.37 5.63
C GLN A 235 3.33 -11.48 7.15
N VAL A 236 4.49 -11.14 7.74
CA VAL A 236 4.67 -11.07 9.19
C VAL A 236 4.49 -9.63 9.63
N LEU A 237 3.46 -9.39 10.43
CA LEU A 237 3.11 -8.10 10.99
C LEU A 237 3.51 -8.08 12.46
N ARG A 238 4.19 -7.02 12.89
CA ARG A 238 4.77 -6.86 14.22
C ARG A 238 3.98 -5.90 15.09
N LEU A 239 3.86 -6.18 16.38
CA LEU A 239 3.26 -5.23 17.33
C LEU A 239 3.95 -3.86 17.30
N GLY A 240 3.18 -2.83 17.65
CA GLY A 240 3.63 -1.44 17.75
C GLY A 240 3.75 -0.71 16.40
N ASN A 241 3.31 -1.31 15.30
CA ASN A 241 3.18 -0.64 14.01
C ASN A 241 1.73 -0.58 13.56
N THR A 242 1.37 0.52 12.90
CA THR A 242 0.08 0.66 12.20
C THR A 242 0.19 0.10 10.78
N TYR A 243 -0.74 -0.77 10.43
CA TYR A 243 -0.87 -1.39 9.12
C TYR A 243 -2.13 -0.88 8.42
N PHE A 244 -2.08 -0.77 7.10
CA PHE A 244 -3.22 -0.43 6.27
C PHE A 244 -3.60 -1.65 5.42
N LEU A 245 -4.77 -2.20 5.71
CA LEU A 245 -5.47 -3.11 4.81
C LEU A 245 -6.07 -2.28 3.68
N THR A 246 -5.86 -2.64 2.42
CA THR A 246 -6.42 -1.93 1.26
C THR A 246 -7.07 -2.89 0.28
N TRP A 247 -8.21 -2.48 -0.26
CA TRP A 247 -9.00 -3.27 -1.20
C TRP A 247 -9.55 -2.41 -2.34
N TYR A 248 -9.86 -3.05 -3.45
CA TYR A 248 -10.41 -2.37 -4.61
C TYR A 248 -11.91 -2.12 -4.41
N THR A 249 -12.29 -0.86 -4.29
CA THR A 249 -13.64 -0.46 -3.88
C THR A 249 -14.73 -0.93 -4.85
N ARG A 250 -14.45 -0.94 -6.15
CA ARG A 250 -15.38 -1.41 -7.20
C ARG A 250 -15.57 -2.94 -7.20
N PHE A 251 -14.78 -3.70 -6.44
CA PHE A 251 -15.07 -5.14 -6.26
C PHE A 251 -16.41 -5.34 -5.53
N PHE A 252 -16.76 -4.42 -4.63
CA PHE A 252 -18.03 -4.39 -3.91
C PHE A 252 -18.90 -3.23 -4.42
N GLU A 253 -19.14 -3.17 -5.74
CA GLU A 253 -19.84 -2.02 -6.35
C GLU A 253 -21.28 -1.82 -5.84
N ASP A 254 -21.94 -2.91 -5.42
CA ASP A 254 -23.30 -2.87 -4.87
C ASP A 254 -23.35 -2.48 -3.38
N ALA A 255 -22.19 -2.43 -2.70
CA ALA A 255 -22.09 -2.19 -1.27
C ALA A 255 -21.71 -0.74 -0.95
N GLU A 256 -22.49 -0.10 -0.08
CA GLU A 256 -22.16 1.24 0.41
C GLU A 256 -21.10 1.16 1.50
N ASN A 257 -21.23 0.15 2.37
CA ASN A 257 -20.36 -0.09 3.49
C ASN A 257 -19.79 -1.51 3.48
N VAL A 258 -18.63 -1.64 4.11
CA VAL A 258 -17.94 -2.91 4.31
C VAL A 258 -17.46 -3.03 5.75
N LYS A 259 -17.37 -4.26 6.23
CA LYS A 259 -16.86 -4.59 7.56
C LYS A 259 -15.68 -5.55 7.43
N VAL A 260 -14.64 -5.35 8.23
CA VAL A 260 -13.44 -6.19 8.19
C VAL A 260 -13.46 -7.17 9.35
N HIS A 261 -13.29 -8.46 9.05
CA HIS A 261 -13.31 -9.53 10.05
C HIS A 261 -11.96 -10.23 10.13
N PHE A 262 -11.56 -10.56 11.36
CA PHE A 262 -10.31 -11.24 11.66
C PHE A 262 -10.64 -12.56 12.36
N ALA A 263 -10.08 -13.66 11.86
CA ALA A 263 -10.29 -15.00 12.39
C ALA A 263 -8.96 -15.71 12.64
N TYR A 264 -8.87 -16.53 13.68
CA TYR A 264 -7.67 -17.34 13.89
C TYR A 264 -7.65 -18.52 12.93
N LEU A 265 -6.47 -18.86 12.42
CA LEU A 265 -6.25 -20.11 11.68
C LEU A 265 -5.51 -21.10 12.57
N LYS A 266 -5.92 -22.38 12.52
CA LYS A 266 -5.26 -23.42 13.27
C LYS A 266 -3.97 -23.80 12.55
N GLU A 267 -2.87 -23.60 13.25
CA GLU A 267 -1.58 -23.98 12.70
C GLU A 267 -1.39 -25.50 12.73
N SER A 268 -1.01 -26.08 11.59
CA SER A 268 -0.60 -27.47 11.55
C SER A 268 0.67 -27.68 12.40
N SER A 269 0.83 -28.86 13.01
CA SER A 269 2.03 -29.15 13.82
C SER A 269 3.35 -29.03 13.04
N ARG A 270 3.31 -29.14 11.70
CA ARG A 270 4.46 -28.93 10.81
C ARG A 270 4.84 -27.46 10.69
N ASP A 271 3.86 -26.56 10.74
CA ASP A 271 4.08 -25.11 10.65
C ASP A 271 4.65 -24.54 11.95
N LYS A 272 4.33 -25.16 13.09
CA LYS A 272 4.89 -24.84 14.42
C LYS A 272 6.39 -25.16 14.59
N GLY A 273 7.12 -25.42 13.50
CA GLY A 273 8.57 -25.67 13.53
C GLY A 273 8.97 -27.06 14.02
N MET A 274 8.02 -27.97 14.28
CA MET A 274 8.30 -29.36 14.65
C MET A 274 8.61 -30.20 13.40
N LYS A 275 9.62 -29.82 12.61
CA LYS A 275 10.26 -30.79 11.70
C LYS A 275 11.09 -31.72 12.58
N LYS A 276 10.63 -32.95 12.78
CA LYS A 276 11.46 -34.04 13.32
C LYS A 276 12.78 -34.04 12.53
N ARG A 277 13.92 -33.93 13.22
CA ARG A 277 15.25 -33.92 12.60
C ARG A 277 15.64 -35.25 11.96
N ASP A 278 14.84 -36.30 12.13
CA ASP A 278 15.15 -37.63 11.63
C ASP A 278 13.98 -38.15 10.78
N ALA A 279 13.97 -37.79 9.50
CA ALA A 279 13.28 -38.54 8.46
C ALA A 279 13.95 -38.24 7.11
N ILE A 280 14.93 -39.08 6.77
CA ILE A 280 15.42 -39.24 5.40
C ILE A 280 14.21 -39.69 4.55
N PRO A 281 13.99 -39.13 3.36
CA PRO A 281 12.84 -39.47 2.54
C PRO A 281 13.09 -40.81 1.86
N GLU A 282 12.28 -41.82 2.18
CA GLU A 282 12.13 -43.01 1.33
C GLU A 282 10.78 -42.91 0.61
N ALA A 283 10.86 -43.14 -0.70
CA ALA A 283 9.80 -43.01 -1.66
C ALA A 283 8.60 -43.91 -1.30
N ASP A 284 7.40 -43.32 -1.29
CA ASP A 284 6.15 -43.87 -1.82
C ASP A 284 4.95 -43.17 -1.20
N ALA A 285 4.42 -42.17 -1.92
CA ALA A 285 3.00 -41.84 -1.99
C ALA A 285 2.81 -40.72 -3.03
N LEU A 286 3.02 -41.09 -4.29
CA LEU A 286 2.33 -40.45 -5.40
C LEU A 286 0.83 -40.79 -5.25
N GLU A 287 0.08 -39.93 -4.56
CA GLU A 287 -1.35 -39.82 -4.83
C GLU A 287 -1.62 -38.47 -5.50
N PRO A 288 -2.25 -38.46 -6.69
CA PRO A 288 -2.62 -37.22 -7.35
C PRO A 288 -3.69 -36.48 -6.52
N PRO A 289 -3.68 -35.13 -6.48
CA PRO A 289 -4.68 -34.39 -5.73
C PRO A 289 -6.06 -34.64 -6.36
N ALA A 290 -6.91 -35.35 -5.63
CA ALA A 290 -8.32 -35.46 -5.93
C ALA A 290 -8.93 -34.04 -5.93
N LYS A 291 -9.64 -33.73 -7.01
CA LYS A 291 -10.52 -32.56 -7.12
C LYS A 291 -11.46 -32.50 -5.90
N GLY A 292 -11.37 -31.41 -5.13
CA GLY A 292 -12.23 -31.17 -3.97
C GLY A 292 -11.50 -30.53 -2.79
N LEU A 293 -10.94 -29.33 -3.01
CA LEU A 293 -10.18 -28.54 -2.04
C LEU A 293 -11.08 -27.76 -1.04
N VAL A 294 -12.10 -28.40 -0.47
CA VAL A 294 -13.00 -27.75 0.50
C VAL A 294 -13.01 -28.47 1.88
N LYS A 295 -12.62 -29.74 1.93
CA LYS A 295 -12.80 -30.58 3.13
C LYS A 295 -11.77 -30.45 4.28
N PRO A 296 -10.52 -29.96 4.11
CA PRO A 296 -9.61 -29.83 5.25
C PRO A 296 -9.94 -28.66 6.20
N LEU A 297 -10.61 -27.63 5.70
CA LEU A 297 -10.74 -26.34 6.38
C LEU A 297 -12.02 -26.26 7.26
N GLU A 298 -13.10 -26.94 6.87
CA GLU A 298 -14.35 -26.99 7.63
C GLU A 298 -14.18 -27.65 9.01
N LYS A 299 -13.35 -28.69 9.10
CA LYS A 299 -12.97 -29.32 10.39
C LYS A 299 -12.11 -28.42 11.28
N GLU A 300 -11.56 -27.35 10.72
CA GLU A 300 -10.72 -26.39 11.44
C GLU A 300 -11.57 -25.38 12.22
N ILE A 301 -12.76 -25.04 11.71
CA ILE A 301 -13.71 -24.11 12.35
C ILE A 301 -14.39 -24.73 13.58
N ASP A 302 -14.82 -26.00 13.47
CA ASP A 302 -15.63 -26.67 14.50
C ASP A 302 -14.87 -26.90 15.81
N GLU A 303 -13.53 -26.85 15.78
CA GLU A 303 -12.69 -26.85 16.99
C GLU A 303 -12.38 -25.42 17.51
N LEU A 304 -12.47 -24.39 16.66
CA LEU A 304 -12.28 -22.99 17.05
C LEU A 304 -13.49 -22.45 17.81
N THR A 305 -14.71 -22.89 17.51
CA THR A 305 -15.95 -22.48 18.21
C THR A 305 -15.96 -22.80 19.71
N HIS A 306 -15.09 -23.70 20.19
CA HIS A 306 -15.01 -24.10 21.60
C HIS A 306 -14.04 -23.27 22.47
N ILE A 307 -13.29 -22.32 21.91
CA ILE A 307 -12.39 -21.44 22.67
C ILE A 307 -13.15 -20.16 23.04
N SER A 308 -13.90 -20.21 24.13
CA SER A 308 -14.90 -19.24 24.61
C SER A 308 -14.45 -17.78 24.88
N SER A 309 -13.87 -17.07 23.90
CA SER A 309 -13.61 -15.63 24.01
C SER A 309 -13.63 -14.91 22.65
N PHE A 310 -14.64 -15.17 21.81
CA PHE A 310 -14.82 -14.48 20.53
C PHE A 310 -15.77 -13.30 20.71
N GLN A 311 -15.30 -12.09 20.37
CA GLN A 311 -16.06 -10.83 20.36
C GLN A 311 -16.40 -10.35 18.94
N GLY A 312 -16.13 -11.17 17.91
CA GLY A 312 -16.46 -10.81 16.53
C GLY A 312 -17.96 -10.99 16.22
N ASP A 313 -18.44 -10.25 15.22
CA ASP A 313 -19.86 -10.22 14.84
C ASP A 313 -20.28 -11.48 14.08
N VAL A 314 -19.36 -12.10 13.34
CA VAL A 314 -19.61 -13.29 12.50
C VAL A 314 -18.92 -14.54 13.05
N LEU A 315 -19.49 -15.70 12.74
CA LEU A 315 -19.01 -16.99 13.24
C LEU A 315 -17.54 -17.24 12.84
N GLY A 316 -16.70 -17.55 13.84
CA GLY A 316 -15.27 -17.83 13.66
C GLY A 316 -14.36 -16.59 13.67
N SER A 317 -14.93 -15.38 13.66
CA SER A 317 -14.15 -14.15 13.83
C SER A 317 -13.92 -13.84 15.32
N PHE A 318 -12.71 -13.39 15.66
CA PHE A 318 -12.39 -12.89 17.01
C PHE A 318 -12.46 -11.36 17.10
N TYR A 319 -12.39 -10.67 15.96
CA TYR A 319 -12.49 -9.23 15.85
C TYR A 319 -13.25 -8.84 14.59
N SER A 320 -14.08 -7.80 14.70
CA SER A 320 -14.82 -7.19 13.60
C SER A 320 -14.70 -5.67 13.73
N SER A 321 -14.48 -4.99 12.61
CA SER A 321 -14.45 -3.52 12.60
C SER A 321 -15.87 -2.95 12.69
N GLU A 322 -15.98 -1.63 12.90
CA GLU A 322 -17.18 -0.89 12.55
C GLU A 322 -17.46 -0.97 11.04
N TRP A 323 -18.67 -0.62 10.61
CA TRP A 323 -19.00 -0.43 9.19
C TRP A 323 -18.21 0.76 8.62
N LEU A 324 -17.45 0.49 7.57
CA LEU A 324 -16.61 1.46 6.87
C LEU A 324 -17.22 1.79 5.52
N ARG A 325 -17.15 3.05 5.09
CA ARG A 325 -17.62 3.42 3.75
C ARG A 325 -16.71 2.76 2.70
N ASN A 326 -17.29 1.98 1.79
CA ASN A 326 -16.54 1.23 0.80
C ASN A 326 -15.66 2.14 -0.09
N VAL A 327 -16.13 3.36 -0.37
CA VAL A 327 -15.42 4.36 -1.17
C VAL A 327 -14.01 4.72 -0.67
N GLU A 328 -13.73 4.50 0.62
CA GLU A 328 -12.41 4.79 1.21
C GLU A 328 -11.35 3.78 0.75
N GLY A 329 -11.70 2.49 0.67
CA GLY A 329 -10.81 1.44 0.15
C GLY A 329 -9.61 1.10 1.03
N TYR A 330 -9.62 1.51 2.30
CA TYR A 330 -8.59 1.14 3.26
C TYR A 330 -9.14 1.03 4.69
N TYR A 331 -8.43 0.27 5.52
CA TYR A 331 -8.69 0.13 6.94
C TYR A 331 -7.36 0.10 7.72
N PRO A 332 -7.09 1.11 8.57
CA PRO A 332 -5.93 1.09 9.44
C PRO A 332 -6.17 0.20 10.67
N PHE A 333 -5.19 -0.62 11.02
CA PHE A 333 -5.25 -1.44 12.23
C PHE A 333 -3.88 -1.59 12.89
N GLU A 334 -3.91 -1.84 14.19
CA GLU A 334 -2.75 -2.20 15.00
C GLU A 334 -3.00 -3.55 15.64
N ILE A 335 -1.95 -4.33 15.84
CA ILE A 335 -2.06 -5.64 16.48
C ILE A 335 -2.15 -5.42 17.99
N ASP A 336 -3.27 -5.83 18.57
CA ASP A 336 -3.41 -5.92 20.03
C ASP A 336 -2.61 -7.12 20.55
N GLU A 337 -1.85 -6.92 21.63
CA GLU A 337 -1.10 -7.98 22.32
C GLU A 337 -2.03 -9.11 22.80
N ALA A 338 -3.28 -8.78 23.16
CA ALA A 338 -4.29 -9.76 23.52
C ALA A 338 -4.61 -10.74 22.38
N TRP A 339 -4.50 -10.31 21.12
CA TRP A 339 -4.75 -11.18 19.95
C TRP A 339 -3.70 -12.28 19.79
N LEU A 340 -2.52 -12.12 20.39
CA LEU A 340 -1.52 -13.18 20.36
C LEU A 340 -1.82 -14.32 21.35
N GLN A 341 -2.71 -14.10 22.32
CA GLN A 341 -3.06 -15.09 23.36
C GLN A 341 -1.83 -15.67 24.10
N GLY A 342 -0.79 -14.84 24.28
CA GLY A 342 0.48 -15.25 24.89
C GLY A 342 1.41 -16.09 24.01
N GLU A 343 1.06 -16.35 22.75
CA GLU A 343 1.95 -16.98 21.77
C GLU A 343 2.87 -15.95 21.11
N GLN A 344 4.05 -16.39 20.65
CA GLN A 344 5.00 -15.50 19.96
C GLN A 344 4.55 -15.09 18.56
N TYR A 345 3.65 -15.85 17.96
CA TYR A 345 3.02 -15.51 16.70
C TYR A 345 1.67 -16.21 16.57
N LYS A 346 0.77 -15.63 15.78
CA LYS A 346 -0.53 -16.21 15.42
C LYS A 346 -0.81 -16.03 13.94
N ARG A 347 -1.33 -17.06 13.28
CA ARG A 347 -1.91 -16.92 11.94
C ARG A 347 -3.33 -16.40 12.02
N VAL A 348 -3.59 -15.32 11.29
CA VAL A 348 -4.87 -14.64 11.24
C VAL A 348 -5.34 -14.54 9.80
N LEU A 349 -6.57 -14.95 9.56
CA LEU A 349 -7.28 -14.72 8.32
C LEU A 349 -8.04 -13.41 8.43
N ILE A 350 -7.91 -12.56 7.41
CA ILE A 350 -8.66 -11.30 7.29
C ILE A 350 -9.56 -11.37 6.07
N THR A 351 -10.83 -11.04 6.23
CA THR A 351 -11.84 -10.97 5.16
C THR A 351 -12.65 -9.68 5.26
N ILE A 352 -13.39 -9.36 4.20
CA ILE A 352 -14.25 -8.18 4.11
C ILE A 352 -15.68 -8.63 3.79
N GLN A 353 -16.63 -8.23 4.62
CA GLN A 353 -18.06 -8.43 4.44
C GLN A 353 -18.68 -7.14 3.86
N PRO A 354 -19.35 -7.20 2.70
CA PRO A 354 -20.19 -6.09 2.23
C PRO A 354 -21.51 -6.02 3.00
N ASP A 355 -22.10 -4.83 3.10
CA ASP A 355 -23.42 -4.62 3.72
C ASP A 355 -24.60 -5.22 2.94
N THR A 356 -24.33 -5.80 1.77
CA THR A 356 -25.29 -6.58 0.97
C THR A 356 -25.47 -8.01 1.46
N ILE A 357 -24.62 -8.50 2.37
CA ILE A 357 -24.67 -9.86 2.94
C ILE A 357 -24.84 -9.76 4.45
N ASP A 358 -25.85 -10.44 4.99
CA ASP A 358 -26.13 -10.48 6.43
C ASP A 358 -25.10 -11.34 7.20
N ASP A 359 -24.89 -11.01 8.47
CA ASP A 359 -23.89 -11.67 9.35
C ASP A 359 -24.10 -13.19 9.47
N GLU A 360 -25.35 -13.68 9.36
CA GLU A 360 -25.69 -15.11 9.44
C GLU A 360 -25.35 -15.86 8.15
N GLU A 361 -25.35 -15.18 7.02
CA GLU A 361 -25.05 -15.75 5.69
C GLU A 361 -23.56 -15.64 5.36
N PHE A 362 -22.85 -14.74 6.01
CA PHE A 362 -21.44 -14.48 5.75
C PHE A 362 -20.53 -15.59 6.29
N ASN A 363 -19.82 -16.27 5.37
CA ASN A 363 -18.81 -17.26 5.71
C ASN A 363 -17.39 -16.71 5.50
N VAL A 364 -16.64 -16.60 6.58
CA VAL A 364 -15.28 -16.06 6.62
C VAL A 364 -14.28 -16.83 5.73
N LEU A 365 -14.48 -18.13 5.52
CA LEU A 365 -13.55 -18.97 4.76
C LEU A 365 -13.83 -18.99 3.26
N GLU A 366 -15.11 -18.94 2.88
CA GLU A 366 -15.53 -18.94 1.48
C GLU A 366 -15.35 -17.56 0.86
N SER A 367 -15.43 -16.52 1.67
CA SER A 367 -15.22 -15.14 1.25
C SER A 367 -13.76 -14.88 0.85
N PRO A 368 -13.51 -13.92 -0.07
CA PRO A 368 -12.16 -13.48 -0.35
C PRO A 368 -11.43 -13.05 0.92
N HIS A 369 -10.25 -13.61 1.16
CA HIS A 369 -9.50 -13.39 2.38
C HIS A 369 -7.99 -13.36 2.12
N ILE A 370 -7.22 -12.83 3.06
CA ILE A 370 -5.75 -12.94 3.11
C ILE A 370 -5.32 -13.54 4.44
N ILE A 371 -4.18 -14.20 4.46
CA ILE A 371 -3.62 -14.82 5.67
C ILE A 371 -2.38 -14.04 6.09
N LEU A 372 -2.34 -13.61 7.34
CA LEU A 372 -1.23 -12.86 7.92
C LEU A 372 -0.68 -13.59 9.15
N LYS A 373 0.54 -13.24 9.53
CA LYS A 373 1.19 -13.74 10.74
C LYS A 373 1.42 -12.56 11.68
N PHE A 374 0.70 -12.51 12.78
CA PHE A 374 0.93 -11.51 13.82
C PHE A 374 2.08 -11.99 14.70
N GLN A 375 3.01 -11.11 15.08
CA GLN A 375 4.23 -11.44 15.83
C GLN A 375 4.64 -10.33 16.79
#